data_AF-A0AA85IMH2-F1
#
_entry.id   AF-A0AA85IMH2-F1
#
_cell.length_a   1.000
_cell.length_b   1.000
_cell.length_c   1.000
_cell.angle_alpha   90.00
_cell.angle_beta   90.00
_cell.angle_gamma   90.00
#
_symmetry.space_group_name_H-M   'P 1'
#
loop_
_entity.id
_entity.type
_entity.pdbx_description
1 polymer ?
#
loop_
_entity_poly.entity_id
_entity_poly.type
_entity_poly.pdbx_seq_one_letter_code
_entity_poly.pdbx_strand_id
1 'polypeptide(L)'
;MGLTLTFQHSNPSPKKSDDLTNNPQWPSKFVDLHHLPAELALNVLSRLNATDLYLASCVWYDLAYDEVLWRSLCKASWPFCSAYNNGVLQSEPSFRRLYLRLDEARLTFNADAFEGMAYMFKHRLVDDNIDDLVNFFHSAVGLDPFQKRRFLETRPQVLRGLMNLKDFRNHSLPNALRRLFAELPAPPSGPGASPFIHLLVSMFSERFTQCNPDLGITRDEVYLLCFSMIMLSVDLWSPSIKNKMSKREFIRNTRQVVTTVSDEFLGNLYDNVYIVGHVVLIDCSGPPFRHLEAKAILIKNQPLPLLAF
;
A
#
# COMPACT_ATOMS: atom_id res chain seq x y z
N MET A 1 41.84 -29.18 -30.45
CA MET A 1 42.54 -30.47 -30.58
C MET A 1 43.88 -30.34 -29.86
N GLY A 2 44.04 -31.09 -28.77
CA GLY A 2 45.18 -31.05 -27.85
C GLY A 2 45.01 -32.15 -26.81
N LEU A 3 45.37 -33.36 -27.22
CA LEU A 3 45.76 -34.56 -26.44
C LEU A 3 46.78 -34.18 -25.34
N THR A 4 46.95 -34.76 -24.15
CA THR A 4 46.65 -36.05 -23.49
C THR A 4 47.11 -35.89 -22.03
N LEU A 5 46.58 -36.66 -21.05
CA LEU A 5 47.39 -37.49 -20.13
C LEU A 5 46.54 -38.26 -19.10
N THR A 6 46.64 -39.58 -19.24
CA THR A 6 46.26 -40.73 -18.40
C THR A 6 47.08 -40.76 -17.09
N PHE A 7 46.73 -41.40 -15.98
CA PHE A 7 46.65 -42.86 -15.75
C PHE A 7 46.13 -43.21 -14.33
N GLN A 8 45.24 -44.20 -14.29
CA GLN A 8 44.98 -45.34 -13.35
C GLN A 8 45.17 -45.32 -11.81
N HIS A 9 44.15 -45.95 -11.19
CA HIS A 9 44.09 -46.87 -10.03
C HIS A 9 44.50 -46.35 -8.64
N SER A 10 43.69 -46.53 -7.58
CA SER A 10 43.50 -47.83 -6.91
C SER A 10 42.36 -47.76 -5.88
N ASN A 11 41.67 -48.89 -5.67
CA ASN A 11 40.71 -49.11 -4.58
C ASN A 11 41.45 -49.66 -3.34
N PRO A 12 41.04 -49.37 -2.10
CA PRO A 12 40.46 -50.45 -1.28
C PRO A 12 39.36 -50.01 -0.30
N SER A 13 38.39 -50.89 -0.06
CA SER A 13 37.34 -50.83 0.99
C SER A 13 37.84 -51.45 2.33
N PRO A 14 37.03 -51.51 3.42
CA PRO A 14 36.30 -50.47 4.14
C PRO A 14 36.70 -50.45 5.65
N LYS A 15 36.44 -49.36 6.41
CA LYS A 15 36.46 -49.39 7.88
C LYS A 15 35.19 -48.77 8.46
N LYS A 16 34.47 -49.60 9.24
CA LYS A 16 33.38 -49.23 10.13
C LYS A 16 33.94 -48.39 11.30
N SER A 17 33.27 -47.29 11.61
CA SER A 17 33.25 -46.70 12.95
C SER A 17 31.84 -46.20 13.20
N ASP A 18 31.18 -46.86 14.13
CA ASP A 18 29.88 -46.48 14.69
C ASP A 18 30.01 -45.10 15.33
N ASP A 19 29.20 -44.14 14.90
CA ASP A 19 29.00 -42.91 15.66
C ASP A 19 27.50 -42.64 15.80
N LEU A 20 27.05 -42.85 17.02
CA LEU A 20 25.71 -42.60 17.52
C LEU A 20 25.45 -41.09 17.54
N THR A 21 24.95 -40.56 16.43
CA THR A 21 24.31 -39.25 16.42
C THR A 21 22.83 -39.44 16.12
N ASN A 22 22.02 -39.49 17.19
CA ASN A 22 20.57 -39.34 17.13
C ASN A 22 20.24 -37.91 16.68
N ASN A 23 20.37 -37.69 15.37
CA ASN A 23 19.74 -36.59 14.69
C ASN A 23 18.29 -37.02 14.44
N PRO A 24 17.26 -36.25 14.83
CA PRO A 24 15.91 -36.55 14.36
C PRO A 24 15.94 -36.42 12.84
N GLN A 25 16.02 -37.56 12.14
CA GLN A 25 15.92 -37.62 10.69
C GLN A 25 14.53 -37.11 10.33
N TRP A 26 14.41 -35.81 10.04
CA TRP A 26 13.30 -35.35 9.25
C TRP A 26 13.32 -36.15 7.94
N PRO A 27 12.21 -36.78 7.54
CA PRO A 27 12.20 -37.59 6.33
C PRO A 27 12.75 -36.74 5.18
N SER A 28 13.87 -37.17 4.59
CA SER A 28 14.64 -36.40 3.59
C SER A 28 13.93 -36.29 2.22
N LYS A 29 12.63 -36.54 2.18
CA LYS A 29 11.77 -36.42 1.01
C LYS A 29 10.57 -35.57 1.41
N PHE A 30 10.34 -34.49 0.67
CA PHE A 30 9.09 -33.76 0.73
C PHE A 30 7.94 -34.74 0.57
N VAL A 31 6.96 -34.66 1.48
CA VAL A 31 5.75 -35.48 1.41
C VAL A 31 4.94 -34.99 0.22
N ASP A 32 4.66 -35.88 -0.74
CA ASP A 32 3.77 -35.56 -1.84
C ASP A 32 2.34 -35.35 -1.31
N LEU A 33 1.74 -34.21 -1.65
CA LEU A 33 0.40 -33.86 -1.18
C LEU A 33 -0.67 -34.85 -1.63
N HIS A 34 -0.46 -35.60 -2.72
CA HIS A 34 -1.38 -36.67 -3.14
C HIS A 34 -1.49 -37.81 -2.12
N HIS A 35 -0.50 -37.96 -1.24
CA HIS A 35 -0.51 -38.97 -0.18
C HIS A 35 -1.20 -38.49 1.11
N LEU A 36 -1.57 -37.22 1.17
CA LEU A 36 -2.31 -36.66 2.30
C LEU A 36 -3.82 -36.74 2.04
N PRO A 37 -4.64 -36.80 3.10
CA PRO A 37 -6.07 -36.50 3.01
C PRO A 37 -6.31 -35.17 2.28
N ALA A 38 -7.29 -35.13 1.38
CA ALA A 38 -7.56 -33.96 0.54
C ALA A 38 -7.72 -32.66 1.34
N GLU A 39 -8.36 -32.73 2.52
CA GLU A 39 -8.53 -31.58 3.41
C GLU A 39 -7.19 -30.98 3.89
N LEU A 40 -6.21 -31.84 4.22
CA LEU A 40 -4.88 -31.41 4.66
C LEU A 40 -4.08 -30.85 3.49
N ALA A 41 -4.16 -31.49 2.32
CA ALA A 41 -3.51 -31.01 1.11
C ALA A 41 -4.04 -29.61 0.71
N LEU A 42 -5.37 -29.42 0.70
CA LEU A 42 -6.00 -28.13 0.39
C LEU A 42 -5.68 -27.06 1.44
N ASN A 43 -5.59 -27.42 2.72
CA ASN A 43 -5.18 -26.49 3.79
C ASN A 43 -3.72 -26.04 3.64
N VAL A 44 -2.82 -26.91 3.17
CA VAL A 44 -1.45 -26.52 2.83
C VAL A 44 -1.47 -25.54 1.64
N LEU A 45 -2.18 -25.88 0.57
CA LEU A 45 -2.26 -25.06 -0.63
C LEU A 45 -2.99 -23.72 -0.41
N SER A 46 -3.96 -23.66 0.51
CA SER A 46 -4.72 -22.43 0.79
C SER A 46 -3.88 -21.33 1.44
N ARG A 47 -2.66 -21.65 1.91
CA ARG A 47 -1.69 -20.67 2.41
C ARG A 47 -0.82 -20.06 1.32
N LEU A 48 -0.91 -20.55 0.09
CA LEU A 48 -0.14 -20.06 -1.04
C LEU A 48 -0.82 -18.84 -1.68
N ASN A 49 -0.01 -17.92 -2.21
CA ASN A 49 -0.52 -16.86 -3.09
C ASN A 49 -0.78 -17.43 -4.51
N ALA A 50 -1.35 -16.62 -5.39
CA ALA A 50 -1.70 -17.07 -6.75
C ALA A 50 -0.51 -17.57 -7.58
N THR A 51 0.66 -16.95 -7.43
CA THR A 51 1.89 -17.34 -8.15
C THR A 51 2.39 -18.69 -7.66
N ASP A 52 2.47 -18.87 -6.34
CA ASP A 52 2.91 -20.12 -5.73
C ASP A 52 1.92 -21.26 -6.03
N LEU A 53 0.62 -20.96 -6.08
CA LEU A 53 -0.41 -21.91 -6.46
C LEU A 53 -0.31 -22.30 -7.95
N TYR A 54 0.03 -21.36 -8.83
CA TYR A 54 0.31 -21.66 -10.23
C TYR A 54 1.52 -22.58 -10.38
N LEU A 55 2.60 -22.34 -9.63
CA LEU A 55 3.77 -23.23 -9.61
C LEU A 55 3.45 -24.60 -9.01
N ALA A 56 2.68 -24.63 -7.92
CA ALA A 56 2.19 -25.87 -7.30
C ALA A 56 1.41 -26.72 -8.30
N SER A 57 0.67 -26.09 -9.22
CA SER A 57 -0.10 -26.78 -10.25
C SER A 57 0.74 -27.56 -11.27
N CYS A 58 2.04 -27.28 -11.39
CA CYS A 58 2.97 -28.07 -12.20
C CYS A 58 3.20 -29.48 -11.61
N VAL A 59 2.95 -29.67 -10.31
CA VAL A 59 3.19 -30.93 -9.60
C VAL A 59 1.88 -31.52 -9.06
N TRP A 60 0.99 -30.67 -8.56
CA TRP A 60 -0.27 -31.02 -7.91
C TRP A 60 -1.46 -30.44 -8.67
N TYR A 61 -1.57 -30.74 -9.97
CA TYR A 61 -2.56 -30.12 -10.87
C TYR A 61 -3.99 -30.21 -10.33
N ASP A 62 -4.46 -31.41 -9.99
CA ASP A 62 -5.85 -31.63 -9.54
C ASP A 62 -6.17 -30.88 -8.24
N LEU A 63 -5.19 -30.74 -7.34
CA LEU A 63 -5.35 -30.06 -6.06
C LEU A 63 -5.21 -28.53 -6.18
N ALA A 64 -4.29 -28.05 -7.03
CA ALA A 64 -4.02 -26.63 -7.19
C ALA A 64 -5.06 -25.91 -8.07
N TYR A 65 -5.79 -26.63 -8.91
CA TYR A 65 -6.91 -26.11 -9.69
C TYR A 65 -8.27 -26.19 -8.97
N ASP A 66 -8.28 -26.60 -7.70
CA ASP A 66 -9.52 -26.71 -6.92
C ASP A 66 -10.27 -25.36 -6.81
N GLU A 67 -11.55 -25.36 -7.17
CA GLU A 67 -12.37 -24.15 -7.24
C GLU A 67 -12.69 -23.56 -5.87
N VAL A 68 -12.74 -24.36 -4.79
CA VAL A 68 -12.95 -23.86 -3.43
C VAL A 68 -11.73 -23.09 -2.95
N LEU A 69 -10.55 -23.58 -3.31
CA LEU A 69 -9.29 -22.92 -3.03
C LEU A 69 -9.17 -21.59 -3.79
N TRP A 70 -9.45 -21.58 -5.11
CA TRP A 70 -9.46 -20.34 -5.89
C TRP A 70 -10.55 -19.36 -5.45
N ARG A 71 -11.72 -19.84 -5.03
CA ARG A 71 -12.78 -18.99 -4.44
C ARG A 71 -12.30 -18.30 -3.17
N SER A 72 -11.64 -19.04 -2.30
CA SER A 72 -11.12 -18.51 -1.03
C SER A 72 -10.04 -17.47 -1.29
N LEU A 73 -9.08 -17.77 -2.18
CA LEU A 73 -8.05 -16.84 -2.60
C LEU A 73 -8.63 -15.57 -3.26
N CYS A 74 -9.60 -15.75 -4.16
CA CYS A 74 -10.27 -14.64 -4.85
C CYS A 74 -10.95 -13.70 -3.86
N LYS A 75 -11.76 -14.21 -2.93
CA LYS A 75 -12.42 -13.38 -1.91
C LYS A 75 -11.45 -12.74 -0.92
N ALA A 76 -10.31 -13.38 -0.65
CA ALA A 76 -9.28 -12.81 0.21
C ALA A 76 -8.55 -11.64 -0.48
N SER A 77 -8.20 -11.77 -1.77
CA SER A 77 -7.52 -10.73 -2.55
C SER A 77 -8.46 -9.62 -3.04
N TRP A 78 -9.72 -9.98 -3.30
CA TRP A 78 -10.76 -9.11 -3.84
C TRP A 78 -12.02 -9.24 -2.99
N PRO A 79 -12.08 -8.60 -1.81
CA PRO A 79 -13.25 -8.71 -0.92
C PRO A 79 -14.55 -8.26 -1.58
N PHE A 80 -14.46 -7.32 -2.51
CA PHE A 80 -15.58 -6.86 -3.31
C PHE A 80 -15.30 -6.95 -4.82
N CYS A 81 -16.28 -7.47 -5.56
CA CYS A 81 -16.33 -7.53 -7.02
C CYS A 81 -17.79 -7.78 -7.44
N SER A 82 -18.33 -7.00 -8.39
CA SER A 82 -19.71 -7.17 -8.86
C SER A 82 -19.93 -8.55 -9.51
N ALA A 83 -18.86 -9.14 -10.08
CA ALA A 83 -18.88 -10.48 -10.68
C ALA A 83 -19.39 -11.59 -9.74
N TYR A 84 -19.29 -11.38 -8.43
CA TYR A 84 -19.80 -12.34 -7.44
C TYR A 84 -21.32 -12.47 -7.44
N ASN A 85 -22.03 -11.39 -7.81
CA ASN A 85 -23.48 -11.29 -7.66
C ASN A 85 -24.21 -11.01 -8.99
N ASN A 86 -23.51 -10.52 -10.03
CA ASN A 86 -24.12 -10.08 -11.29
C ASN A 86 -24.28 -11.20 -12.36
N GLY A 87 -24.15 -12.46 -11.96
CA GLY A 87 -24.36 -13.63 -12.82
C GLY A 87 -23.15 -14.08 -13.64
N VAL A 88 -22.00 -13.40 -13.58
CA VAL A 88 -20.77 -13.82 -14.28
C VAL A 88 -20.36 -15.25 -13.93
N LEU A 89 -20.39 -15.60 -12.64
CA LEU A 89 -20.08 -16.94 -12.17
C LEU A 89 -21.15 -18.00 -12.51
N GLN A 90 -22.34 -17.59 -12.98
CA GLN A 90 -23.35 -18.53 -13.50
C GLN A 90 -23.05 -18.91 -14.95
N SER A 91 -22.57 -17.95 -15.75
CA SER A 91 -22.15 -18.17 -17.14
C SER A 91 -20.78 -18.83 -17.25
N GLU A 92 -19.83 -18.43 -16.40
CA GLU A 92 -18.46 -18.95 -16.36
C GLU A 92 -18.08 -19.31 -14.90
N PRO A 93 -18.37 -20.53 -14.44
CA PRO A 93 -18.24 -20.92 -13.02
C PRO A 93 -16.79 -21.27 -12.63
N SER A 94 -15.82 -20.41 -12.92
CA SER A 94 -14.42 -20.61 -12.51
C SER A 94 -13.85 -19.39 -11.81
N PHE A 95 -13.64 -19.54 -10.50
CA PHE A 95 -12.97 -18.54 -9.66
C PHE A 95 -11.52 -18.35 -10.05
N ARG A 96 -10.85 -19.38 -10.58
CA ARG A 96 -9.51 -19.23 -11.12
C ARG A 96 -9.49 -18.24 -12.28
N ARG A 97 -10.39 -18.42 -13.26
CA ARG A 97 -10.49 -17.50 -14.41
C ARG A 97 -10.87 -16.09 -13.97
N LEU A 98 -11.81 -15.96 -13.04
CA LEU A 98 -12.20 -14.67 -12.46
C LEU A 98 -11.02 -13.98 -11.77
N TYR A 99 -10.25 -14.72 -10.96
CA TYR A 99 -9.07 -14.19 -10.29
C TYR A 99 -8.05 -13.65 -11.30
N LEU A 100 -7.73 -14.43 -12.34
CA LEU A 100 -6.77 -14.01 -13.37
C LEU A 100 -7.25 -12.76 -14.12
N ARG A 101 -8.55 -12.65 -14.44
CA ARG A 101 -9.11 -11.44 -15.06
C ARG A 101 -9.06 -10.23 -14.12
N LEU A 102 -9.29 -10.42 -12.82
CA LEU A 102 -9.17 -9.33 -11.84
C LEU A 102 -7.71 -8.88 -11.68
N ASP A 103 -6.76 -9.82 -11.73
CA ASP A 103 -5.34 -9.51 -11.69
C ASP A 103 -4.88 -8.77 -12.96
N GLU A 104 -5.32 -9.21 -14.13
CA GLU A 104 -5.12 -8.49 -15.39
C GLU A 104 -5.71 -7.08 -15.32
N ALA A 105 -6.96 -6.95 -14.85
CA ALA A 105 -7.62 -5.65 -14.68
C ALA A 105 -6.86 -4.71 -13.75
N ARG A 106 -6.26 -5.23 -12.66
CA ARG A 106 -5.38 -4.47 -11.76
C ARG A 106 -4.14 -3.96 -12.47
N LEU A 107 -3.47 -4.82 -13.24
CA LEU A 107 -2.28 -4.43 -14.00
C LEU A 107 -2.61 -3.35 -15.04
N THR A 108 -3.72 -3.51 -15.77
CA THR A 108 -4.21 -2.51 -16.72
C THR A 108 -4.54 -1.20 -16.02
N PHE A 109 -5.23 -1.23 -14.87
CA PHE A 109 -5.56 -0.03 -14.09
C PHE A 109 -4.31 0.71 -13.59
N ASN A 110 -3.31 -0.04 -13.13
CA ASN A 110 -2.05 0.54 -12.65
C ASN A 110 -1.23 1.17 -13.80
N ALA A 111 -1.39 0.68 -15.02
CA ALA A 111 -0.81 1.31 -16.22
C ALA A 111 -1.59 2.58 -16.63
N ASP A 112 -2.92 2.47 -16.78
CA ASP A 112 -3.81 3.60 -17.00
C ASP A 112 -5.19 3.37 -16.35
N ALA A 113 -5.60 4.30 -15.49
CA ALA A 113 -6.83 4.16 -14.71
C ALA A 113 -8.09 4.04 -15.59
N PHE A 114 -8.16 4.75 -16.72
CA PHE A 114 -9.34 4.78 -17.56
C PHE A 114 -9.45 3.53 -18.42
N GLU A 115 -8.33 3.06 -18.96
CA GLU A 115 -8.26 1.78 -19.67
C GLU A 115 -8.59 0.61 -18.74
N GLY A 116 -8.03 0.59 -17.52
CA GLY A 116 -8.34 -0.43 -16.53
C GLY A 116 -9.80 -0.47 -16.13
N MET A 117 -10.43 0.67 -15.90
CA MET A 117 -11.87 0.72 -15.59
C MET A 117 -12.73 0.30 -16.80
N ALA A 118 -12.35 0.69 -18.01
CA ALA A 118 -13.03 0.22 -19.23
C ALA A 118 -12.93 -1.30 -19.38
N TYR A 119 -11.78 -1.90 -19.08
CA TYR A 119 -11.59 -3.35 -19.04
C TYR A 119 -12.52 -3.99 -18.00
N MET A 120 -12.55 -3.46 -16.76
CA MET A 120 -13.40 -3.99 -15.68
C MET A 120 -14.88 -3.96 -16.06
N PHE A 121 -15.36 -2.87 -16.65
CA PHE A 121 -16.76 -2.75 -17.10
C PHE A 121 -17.07 -3.71 -18.25
N LYS A 122 -16.18 -3.80 -19.24
CA LYS A 122 -16.33 -4.70 -20.39
C LYS A 122 -16.46 -6.17 -19.96
N HIS A 123 -15.67 -6.58 -18.98
CA HIS A 123 -15.67 -7.94 -18.44
C HIS A 123 -16.65 -8.16 -17.29
N ARG A 124 -17.48 -7.16 -16.96
CA ARG A 124 -18.48 -7.19 -15.87
C ARG A 124 -17.88 -7.56 -14.51
N LEU A 125 -16.64 -7.14 -14.27
CA LEU A 125 -15.94 -7.34 -13.00
C LEU A 125 -16.46 -6.38 -11.94
N VAL A 126 -16.70 -5.13 -12.34
CA VAL A 126 -17.32 -4.10 -11.51
C VAL A 126 -18.43 -3.46 -12.34
N ASP A 127 -19.58 -3.18 -11.73
CA ASP A 127 -20.67 -2.49 -12.42
C ASP A 127 -20.49 -0.97 -12.30
N ASP A 128 -20.91 -0.21 -13.32
CA ASP A 128 -20.73 1.26 -13.36
C ASP A 128 -21.79 2.00 -12.53
N ASN A 129 -21.85 1.71 -11.23
CA ASN A 129 -22.72 2.38 -10.26
C ASN A 129 -21.92 2.89 -9.06
N ILE A 130 -22.46 3.86 -8.34
CA ILE A 130 -21.72 4.56 -7.27
C ILE A 130 -21.34 3.59 -6.15
N ASP A 131 -22.27 2.75 -5.70
CA ASP A 131 -22.08 1.86 -4.55
C ASP A 131 -21.02 0.80 -4.84
N ASP A 132 -21.06 0.17 -6.02
CA ASP A 132 -20.07 -0.83 -6.42
C ASP A 132 -18.69 -0.22 -6.58
N LEU A 133 -18.58 0.96 -7.17
CA LEU A 133 -17.30 1.66 -7.30
C LEU A 133 -16.73 2.04 -5.93
N VAL A 134 -17.58 2.52 -5.01
CA VAL A 134 -17.16 2.84 -3.64
C VAL A 134 -16.65 1.59 -2.92
N ASN A 135 -17.40 0.48 -2.97
CA ASN A 135 -17.01 -0.77 -2.32
C ASN A 135 -15.75 -1.38 -2.94
N PHE A 136 -15.62 -1.30 -4.27
CA PHE A 136 -14.45 -1.75 -5.00
C PHE A 136 -13.20 -0.95 -4.59
N PHE A 137 -13.22 0.38 -4.73
CA PHE A 137 -12.06 1.21 -4.39
C PHE A 137 -11.73 1.25 -2.89
N HIS A 138 -12.69 0.92 -2.01
CA HIS A 138 -12.46 0.79 -0.57
C HIS A 138 -11.72 -0.50 -0.22
N SER A 139 -12.02 -1.60 -0.91
CA SER A 139 -11.49 -2.93 -0.56
C SER A 139 -10.38 -3.45 -1.48
N ALA A 140 -10.24 -2.89 -2.68
CA ALA A 140 -9.25 -3.32 -3.66
C ALA A 140 -7.81 -3.04 -3.19
N VAL A 141 -7.01 -4.10 -3.07
CA VAL A 141 -5.62 -4.03 -2.63
C VAL A 141 -4.68 -4.01 -3.85
N GLY A 142 -3.65 -3.16 -3.78
CA GLY A 142 -2.59 -3.10 -4.80
C GLY A 142 -2.92 -2.25 -6.03
N LEU A 143 -3.97 -1.41 -5.96
CA LEU A 143 -4.19 -0.36 -6.96
C LEU A 143 -3.16 0.76 -6.77
N ASP A 144 -2.62 1.27 -7.86
CA ASP A 144 -1.71 2.41 -7.85
C ASP A 144 -2.43 3.67 -7.31
N PRO A 145 -1.92 4.31 -6.25
CA PRO A 145 -2.56 5.48 -5.65
C PRO A 145 -2.73 6.66 -6.61
N PHE A 146 -1.79 6.87 -7.55
CA PHE A 146 -1.87 7.97 -8.51
C PHE A 146 -2.97 7.74 -9.54
N GLN A 147 -3.09 6.51 -10.06
CA GLN A 147 -4.16 6.10 -10.98
C GLN A 147 -5.52 6.11 -10.27
N LYS A 148 -5.59 5.62 -9.02
CA LYS A 148 -6.79 5.68 -8.17
C LYS A 148 -7.29 7.11 -8.02
N ARG A 149 -6.41 8.04 -7.62
CA ARG A 149 -6.71 9.47 -7.55
C ARG A 149 -7.17 10.02 -8.90
N ARG A 150 -6.43 9.75 -9.99
CA ARG A 150 -6.73 10.28 -11.34
C ARG A 150 -8.13 9.90 -11.81
N PHE A 151 -8.58 8.68 -11.54
CA PHE A 151 -9.95 8.27 -11.84
C PHE A 151 -10.97 8.95 -10.93
N LEU A 152 -10.75 8.96 -9.62
CA LEU A 152 -11.68 9.52 -8.63
C LEU A 152 -11.86 11.03 -8.76
N GLU A 153 -10.85 11.75 -9.25
CA GLU A 153 -10.93 13.18 -9.58
C GLU A 153 -12.05 13.47 -10.60
N THR A 154 -12.32 12.54 -11.52
CA THR A 154 -13.42 12.66 -12.49
C THR A 154 -14.78 12.26 -11.92
N ARG A 155 -14.81 11.63 -10.74
CA ARG A 155 -16.02 11.05 -10.12
C ARG A 155 -16.19 11.50 -8.66
N PRO A 156 -16.56 12.78 -8.42
CA PRO A 156 -16.66 13.34 -7.07
C PRO A 156 -17.70 12.63 -6.18
N GLN A 157 -18.74 12.03 -6.76
CA GLN A 157 -19.74 11.27 -6.00
C GLN A 157 -19.16 9.99 -5.38
N VAL A 158 -18.33 9.26 -6.15
CA VAL A 158 -17.62 8.06 -5.66
C VAL A 158 -16.59 8.45 -4.62
N LEU A 159 -15.86 9.55 -4.83
CA LEU A 159 -14.90 10.09 -3.86
C LEU A 159 -15.57 10.44 -2.52
N ARG A 160 -16.76 11.07 -2.54
CA ARG A 160 -17.55 11.34 -1.32
C ARG A 160 -17.95 10.06 -0.61
N GLY A 161 -18.44 9.06 -1.35
CA GLY A 161 -18.77 7.75 -0.78
C GLY A 161 -17.57 7.09 -0.10
N LEU A 162 -16.40 7.12 -0.74
CA LEU A 162 -15.16 6.62 -0.16
C LEU A 162 -14.75 7.36 1.10
N MET A 163 -14.89 8.69 1.13
CA MET A 163 -14.61 9.48 2.33
C MET A 163 -15.53 9.08 3.50
N ASN A 164 -16.82 8.87 3.23
CA ASN A 164 -17.80 8.48 4.23
C ASN A 164 -17.53 7.10 4.85
N LEU A 165 -16.82 6.22 4.15
CA LEU A 165 -16.38 4.92 4.70
C LEU A 165 -15.15 5.02 5.59
N LYS A 166 -14.39 6.13 5.55
CA LYS A 166 -13.19 6.28 6.37
C LYS A 166 -13.55 6.51 7.84
N ASP A 167 -12.79 5.88 8.71
CA ASP A 167 -12.86 6.09 10.15
C ASP A 167 -11.62 6.82 10.64
N PHE A 168 -11.84 8.00 11.23
CA PHE A 168 -10.78 8.87 11.77
C PHE A 168 -10.78 8.93 13.30
N ARG A 169 -11.56 8.08 13.97
CA ARG A 169 -11.54 7.97 15.43
C ARG A 169 -10.15 7.55 15.92
N ASN A 170 -9.74 8.06 17.09
CA ASN A 170 -8.45 7.77 17.72
C ASN A 170 -7.21 8.14 16.89
N HIS A 171 -7.39 8.89 15.80
CA HIS A 171 -6.28 9.39 14.99
C HIS A 171 -6.10 10.89 15.22
N SER A 172 -4.86 11.32 15.45
CA SER A 172 -4.56 12.75 15.45
C SER A 172 -4.81 13.34 14.06
N LEU A 173 -5.31 14.57 14.02
CA LEU A 173 -5.60 15.30 12.78
C LEU A 173 -4.49 15.21 11.71
N PRO A 174 -3.19 15.46 12.03
CA PRO A 174 -2.12 15.38 11.03
C PRO A 174 -1.87 13.94 10.53
N ASN A 175 -2.02 12.93 11.39
CA ASN A 175 -1.84 11.53 10.99
C ASN A 175 -3.00 11.04 10.12
N ALA A 176 -4.23 11.43 10.44
CA ALA A 176 -5.40 11.14 9.62
C ALA A 176 -5.27 11.79 8.24
N LEU A 177 -4.81 13.05 8.17
CA LEU A 177 -4.58 13.76 6.93
C LEU A 177 -3.47 13.12 6.09
N ARG A 178 -2.34 12.74 6.69
CA ARG A 178 -1.26 12.00 5.99
C ARG A 178 -1.75 10.69 5.39
N ARG A 179 -2.52 9.90 6.15
CA ARG A 179 -3.07 8.62 5.67
C ARG A 179 -4.00 8.84 4.47
N LEU A 180 -4.80 9.90 4.49
CA LEU A 180 -5.66 10.25 3.37
C LEU A 180 -4.84 10.55 2.12
N PHE A 181 -3.81 11.40 2.22
CA PHE A 181 -2.96 11.76 1.08
C PHE A 181 -1.99 10.65 0.65
N ALA A 182 -1.71 9.66 1.50
CA ALA A 182 -0.99 8.46 1.10
C ALA A 182 -1.84 7.57 0.17
N GLU A 183 -3.16 7.50 0.40
CA GLU A 183 -4.07 6.73 -0.44
C GLU A 183 -4.54 7.50 -1.68
N LEU A 184 -4.67 8.83 -1.56
CA LEU A 184 -5.04 9.75 -2.62
C LEU A 184 -4.00 10.87 -2.71
N PRO A 185 -2.85 10.63 -3.38
CA PRO A 185 -1.78 11.59 -3.50
C PRO A 185 -2.25 12.95 -4.02
N ALA A 186 -1.53 14.01 -3.67
CA ALA A 186 -1.77 15.29 -4.32
C ALA A 186 -1.36 15.19 -5.81
N PRO A 187 -2.06 15.89 -6.72
CA PRO A 187 -1.60 16.00 -8.10
C PRO A 187 -0.24 16.71 -8.14
N PRO A 188 0.64 16.36 -9.10
CA PRO A 188 1.88 17.09 -9.29
C PRO A 188 1.58 18.56 -9.59
N SER A 189 2.49 19.42 -9.16
CA SER A 189 2.41 20.87 -9.19
C SER A 189 2.02 21.35 -10.58
N GLY A 190 0.77 21.78 -10.71
CA GLY A 190 0.16 22.19 -11.97
C GLY A 190 -1.17 22.88 -11.76
N PRO A 191 -1.74 23.52 -12.80
CA PRO A 191 -2.95 24.33 -12.67
C PRO A 191 -4.19 23.59 -12.14
N GLY A 192 -4.19 22.24 -12.14
CA GLY A 192 -5.26 21.41 -11.56
C GLY A 192 -5.04 20.92 -10.12
N ALA A 193 -3.85 21.10 -9.52
CA ALA A 193 -3.53 20.53 -8.21
C ALA A 193 -4.31 21.16 -7.05
N SER A 194 -4.46 22.48 -7.10
CA SER A 194 -5.12 23.25 -6.04
C SER A 194 -6.60 22.88 -5.85
N PRO A 195 -7.45 22.84 -6.91
CA PRO A 195 -8.86 22.48 -6.77
C PRO A 195 -9.10 21.10 -6.12
N PHE A 196 -8.31 20.09 -6.48
CA PHE A 196 -8.45 18.75 -5.91
C PHE A 196 -8.08 18.72 -4.42
N ILE A 197 -6.98 19.38 -4.02
CA ILE A 197 -6.58 19.47 -2.61
C ILE A 197 -7.68 20.15 -1.78
N HIS A 198 -8.23 21.27 -2.27
CA HIS A 198 -9.34 21.97 -1.61
C HIS A 198 -10.57 21.07 -1.46
N LEU A 199 -10.94 20.34 -2.51
CA LEU A 199 -12.06 19.41 -2.48
C LEU A 199 -11.84 18.30 -1.44
N LEU A 200 -10.67 17.67 -1.46
CA LEU A 200 -10.34 16.55 -0.59
C LEU A 200 -10.25 16.97 0.88
N VAL A 201 -9.62 18.11 1.17
CA VAL A 201 -9.54 18.69 2.52
C VAL A 201 -10.93 19.10 3.03
N SER A 202 -11.80 19.62 2.17
CA SER A 202 -13.19 19.95 2.54
C SER A 202 -13.96 18.70 2.98
N MET A 203 -13.93 17.63 2.17
CA MET A 203 -14.59 16.36 2.52
C MET A 203 -13.98 15.73 3.77
N PHE A 204 -12.65 15.78 3.90
CA PHE A 204 -11.94 15.30 5.09
C PHE A 204 -12.37 16.05 6.35
N SER A 205 -12.49 17.38 6.28
CA SER A 205 -12.85 18.21 7.43
C SER A 205 -14.26 17.90 7.92
N GLU A 206 -15.20 17.68 7.01
CA GLU A 206 -16.55 17.23 7.34
C GLU A 206 -16.54 15.84 8.00
N ARG A 207 -15.80 14.90 7.41
CA ARG A 207 -15.75 13.54 7.95
C ARG A 207 -15.02 13.47 9.29
N PHE A 208 -13.96 14.23 9.48
CA PHE A 208 -13.16 14.24 10.70
C PHE A 208 -13.96 14.76 11.89
N THR A 209 -14.77 15.82 11.71
CA THR A 209 -15.65 16.31 12.78
C THR A 209 -16.78 15.35 13.10
N GLN A 210 -17.37 14.69 12.09
CA GLN A 210 -18.35 13.61 12.31
C GLN A 210 -17.78 12.44 13.10
N CYS A 211 -16.52 12.05 12.83
CA CYS A 211 -15.85 10.98 13.57
C CYS A 211 -15.43 11.40 14.99
N ASN A 212 -15.20 12.69 15.24
CA ASN A 212 -14.65 13.20 16.50
C ASN A 212 -15.48 14.36 17.07
N PRO A 213 -16.77 14.13 17.42
CA PRO A 213 -17.66 15.19 17.92
C PRO A 213 -17.17 15.77 19.26
N ASP A 214 -16.48 14.98 20.07
CA ASP A 214 -16.01 15.36 21.42
C ASP A 214 -14.92 16.43 21.40
N LEU A 215 -14.27 16.67 20.26
CA LEU A 215 -13.25 17.71 20.13
C LEU A 215 -13.84 19.13 20.14
N GLY A 216 -15.14 19.28 19.86
CA GLY A 216 -15.81 20.59 19.81
C GLY A 216 -15.30 21.53 18.71
N ILE A 217 -14.51 21.03 17.76
CA ILE A 217 -13.95 21.81 16.65
C ILE A 217 -14.93 21.81 15.48
N THR A 218 -15.17 22.98 14.88
CA THR A 218 -16.05 23.09 13.72
C THR A 218 -15.39 22.58 12.43
N ARG A 219 -16.20 22.24 11.42
CA ARG A 219 -15.71 21.83 10.09
C ARG A 219 -14.75 22.86 9.49
N ASP A 220 -15.10 24.14 9.63
CA ASP A 220 -14.32 25.25 9.05
C ASP A 220 -12.97 25.41 9.75
N GLU A 221 -12.94 25.23 11.06
CA GLU A 221 -11.69 25.23 11.81
C GLU A 221 -10.80 24.03 11.45
N VAL A 222 -11.36 22.82 11.31
CA VAL A 222 -10.59 21.65 10.84
C VAL A 222 -10.00 21.93 9.45
N TYR A 223 -10.77 22.52 8.55
CA TYR A 223 -10.32 22.91 7.22
C TYR A 223 -9.13 23.88 7.28
N LEU A 224 -9.23 24.93 8.11
CA LEU A 224 -8.17 25.92 8.30
C LEU A 224 -6.93 25.33 8.99
N LEU A 225 -7.11 24.42 9.94
CA LEU A 225 -6.02 23.67 10.57
C LEU A 225 -5.29 22.80 9.54
N CYS A 226 -6.02 22.11 8.65
CA CYS A 226 -5.43 21.31 7.58
C CYS A 226 -4.51 22.16 6.70
N PHE A 227 -4.98 23.31 6.21
CA PHE A 227 -4.15 24.21 5.40
C PHE A 227 -2.97 24.81 6.18
N SER A 228 -3.17 25.13 7.47
CA SER A 228 -2.08 25.59 8.34
C SER A 228 -0.97 24.53 8.46
N MET A 229 -1.33 23.26 8.63
CA MET A 229 -0.37 22.16 8.69
C MET A 229 0.30 21.88 7.33
N ILE A 230 -0.44 22.00 6.22
CA ILE A 230 0.12 21.86 4.86
C ILE A 230 1.17 22.96 4.63
N MET A 231 0.84 24.21 4.92
CA MET A 231 1.77 25.35 4.79
C MET A 231 2.99 25.19 5.70
N LEU A 232 2.79 24.76 6.95
CA LEU A 232 3.90 24.43 7.86
C LEU A 232 4.79 23.32 7.28
N SER A 233 4.20 22.33 6.62
CA SER A 233 4.95 21.25 5.97
C SER A 233 5.72 21.66 4.72
N VAL A 234 5.30 22.72 4.03
CA VAL A 234 6.12 23.32 2.98
C VAL A 234 7.22 24.17 3.59
N ASP A 235 6.89 24.95 4.62
CA ASP A 235 7.82 25.83 5.32
C ASP A 235 9.03 25.07 5.88
N LEU A 236 8.80 24.05 6.70
CA LEU A 236 9.84 23.33 7.43
C LEU A 236 10.79 22.52 6.52
N TRP A 237 10.33 22.00 5.38
CA TRP A 237 11.11 21.10 4.53
C TRP A 237 11.59 21.72 3.21
N SER A 238 11.03 22.85 2.76
CA SER A 238 11.50 23.49 1.53
C SER A 238 12.91 24.08 1.71
N PRO A 239 13.92 23.70 0.91
CA PRO A 239 15.28 24.25 1.03
C PRO A 239 15.34 25.75 0.72
N SER A 240 14.35 26.28 -0.01
CA SER A 240 14.26 27.70 -0.38
C SER A 240 13.98 28.61 0.81
N ILE A 241 13.41 28.07 1.89
CA ILE A 241 13.02 28.85 3.06
C ILE A 241 14.12 28.74 4.12
N LYS A 242 14.87 29.84 4.33
CA LYS A 242 15.98 29.88 5.28
C LYS A 242 15.50 30.00 6.73
N ASN A 243 14.52 30.87 6.97
CA ASN A 243 13.95 31.13 8.29
C ASN A 243 12.68 30.30 8.45
N LYS A 244 12.79 29.20 9.19
CA LYS A 244 11.67 28.28 9.44
C LYS A 244 10.76 28.83 10.52
N MET A 245 9.46 28.61 10.37
CA MET A 245 8.46 28.98 11.35
C MET A 245 8.70 28.24 12.67
N SER A 246 8.86 28.98 13.76
CA SER A 246 8.95 28.42 15.11
C SER A 246 7.56 27.97 15.61
N LYS A 247 7.55 27.08 16.61
CA LYS A 247 6.31 26.63 17.27
C LYS A 247 5.46 27.79 17.77
N ARG A 248 6.10 28.81 18.36
CA ARG A 248 5.42 30.01 18.87
C ARG A 248 4.78 30.83 17.74
N GLU A 249 5.47 30.98 16.62
CA GLU A 249 4.93 31.69 15.45
C GLU A 249 3.76 30.93 14.84
N PHE A 250 3.85 29.59 14.73
CA PHE A 250 2.76 28.75 14.25
C PHE A 250 1.50 28.93 15.12
N ILE A 251 1.63 28.79 16.45
CA ILE A 251 0.50 28.98 17.37
C ILE A 251 -0.11 30.38 17.20
N ARG A 252 0.72 31.42 17.16
CA ARG A 252 0.26 32.81 16.98
C ARG A 252 -0.48 33.01 15.66
N ASN A 253 0.03 32.45 14.56
CA ASN A 253 -0.56 32.62 13.23
C ASN A 253 -1.88 31.84 13.11
N THR A 254 -1.92 30.59 13.58
CA THR A 254 -3.12 29.75 13.52
C THR A 254 -4.23 30.25 14.46
N ARG A 255 -3.88 30.93 15.56
CA ARG A 255 -4.88 31.54 16.45
C ARG A 255 -5.71 32.66 15.84
N GLN A 256 -5.22 33.29 14.78
CA GLN A 256 -5.98 34.32 14.07
C GLN A 256 -7.15 33.72 13.29
N VAL A 257 -7.12 32.42 13.01
CA VAL A 257 -8.09 31.71 12.17
C VAL A 257 -8.86 30.62 12.91
N VAL A 258 -8.37 30.12 14.05
CA VAL A 258 -8.99 29.06 14.85
C VAL A 258 -9.01 29.45 16.33
N THR A 259 -10.22 29.54 16.91
CA THR A 259 -10.42 30.07 18.27
C THR A 259 -10.81 29.00 19.29
N THR A 260 -11.41 27.88 18.87
CA THR A 260 -11.95 26.87 19.78
C THR A 260 -10.90 25.95 20.42
N VAL A 261 -9.76 25.74 19.77
CA VAL A 261 -8.72 24.80 20.23
C VAL A 261 -7.84 25.41 21.33
N SER A 262 -7.00 24.63 22.01
CA SER A 262 -6.01 25.14 22.98
C SER A 262 -4.64 25.39 22.32
N ASP A 263 -3.80 26.20 22.96
CA ASP A 263 -2.43 26.45 22.47
C ASP A 263 -1.57 25.18 22.58
N GLU A 264 -1.84 24.32 23.56
CA GLU A 264 -1.25 23.00 23.69
C GLU A 264 -1.61 22.11 22.49
N PHE A 265 -2.88 22.09 22.09
CA PHE A 265 -3.32 21.34 20.91
C PHE A 265 -2.60 21.81 19.65
N LEU A 266 -2.53 23.12 19.40
CA LEU A 266 -1.78 23.69 18.28
C LEU A 266 -0.28 23.35 18.36
N GLY A 267 0.29 23.38 19.56
CA GLY A 267 1.65 22.95 19.81
C GLY A 267 1.89 21.48 19.45
N ASN A 268 0.96 20.60 19.79
CA ASN A 268 1.03 19.17 19.45
C ASN A 268 0.92 18.93 17.94
N LEU A 269 0.12 19.74 17.22
CA LEU A 269 0.09 19.70 15.76
C LEU A 269 1.46 20.07 15.17
N TYR A 270 2.08 21.15 15.66
CA TYR A 270 3.41 21.57 15.21
C TYR A 270 4.45 20.47 15.45
N ASP A 271 4.51 19.93 16.67
CA ASP A 271 5.48 18.90 17.03
C ASP A 271 5.30 17.65 16.17
N ASN A 272 4.05 17.24 15.94
CA ASN A 272 3.76 16.10 15.10
C ASN A 272 4.20 16.33 13.64
N VAL A 273 3.95 17.52 13.09
CA VAL A 273 4.45 17.88 11.76
C VAL A 273 5.98 17.81 11.76
N TYR A 274 6.64 18.55 12.66
CA TYR A 274 8.09 18.64 12.77
C TYR A 274 8.80 17.29 12.91
N ILE A 275 8.28 16.39 13.75
CA ILE A 275 8.89 15.08 14.04
C ILE A 275 8.63 14.09 12.90
N VAL A 276 7.38 13.98 12.43
CA VAL A 276 6.99 12.90 11.51
C VAL A 276 7.35 13.23 10.06
N GLY A 277 7.26 14.50 9.65
CA GLY A 277 7.48 14.89 8.27
C GLY A 277 6.28 15.53 7.59
N HIS A 278 6.38 15.60 6.27
CA HIS A 278 5.37 16.16 5.37
C HIS A 278 3.96 15.63 5.65
N VAL A 279 2.99 16.54 5.56
CA VAL A 279 1.57 16.21 5.68
C VAL A 279 0.99 15.85 4.32
N VAL A 280 1.40 16.57 3.28
CA VAL A 280 1.09 16.31 1.88
C VAL A 280 2.39 16.34 1.10
N LEU A 281 2.69 15.25 0.38
CA LEU A 281 3.83 15.19 -0.53
C LEU A 281 3.40 15.81 -1.86
N ILE A 282 3.67 17.10 -2.02
CA ILE A 282 3.56 17.80 -3.31
C ILE A 282 4.99 17.85 -3.85
N ASP A 283 5.33 16.93 -4.76
CA ASP A 283 6.62 16.87 -5.50
C ASP A 283 7.88 17.20 -4.69
N CYS A 284 8.04 16.62 -3.50
CA CYS A 284 9.27 16.79 -2.74
C CYS A 284 10.35 15.87 -3.33
N SER A 285 11.28 16.45 -4.09
CA SER A 285 12.56 15.84 -4.47
C SER A 285 13.47 15.74 -3.24
N GLY A 286 13.10 14.88 -2.28
CA GLY A 286 13.88 14.65 -1.07
C GLY A 286 13.25 13.59 -0.19
N PRO A 287 14.05 12.82 0.57
CA PRO A 287 13.51 11.74 1.38
C PRO A 287 12.53 12.29 2.43
N PRO A 288 11.38 11.61 2.64
CA PRO A 288 10.28 12.09 3.48
C PRO A 288 10.58 12.11 5.00
N PHE A 289 11.81 11.77 5.41
CA PHE A 289 12.22 11.66 6.80
C PHE A 289 13.42 12.53 7.11
N ARG A 290 13.31 13.36 8.15
CA ARG A 290 14.49 13.82 8.89
C ARG A 290 14.80 12.74 9.94
N HIS A 291 15.96 12.10 9.78
CA HIS A 291 16.62 11.13 10.66
C HIS A 291 16.27 9.63 10.57
N LEU A 292 17.10 8.89 9.82
CA LEU A 292 17.78 7.69 10.37
C LEU A 292 19.19 7.40 9.78
N GLU A 293 19.68 8.14 8.77
CA GLU A 293 20.98 7.81 8.13
C GLU A 293 22.06 8.91 8.16
N ALA A 294 21.90 9.97 8.96
CA ALA A 294 22.87 11.08 9.00
C ALA A 294 24.15 10.83 9.82
N LYS A 295 24.45 9.60 10.27
CA LYS A 295 25.73 9.28 10.95
C LYS A 295 26.46 8.05 10.43
N ALA A 296 25.78 7.07 9.84
CA ALA A 296 26.42 5.82 9.40
C ALA A 296 27.02 5.90 7.98
N ILE A 297 26.48 6.75 7.10
CA ILE A 297 26.96 6.87 5.72
C ILE A 297 28.13 7.85 5.60
N LEU A 298 28.24 8.84 6.50
CA LEU A 298 29.35 9.82 6.51
C LEU A 298 30.63 9.35 7.21
N ILE A 299 30.66 8.15 7.80
CA ILE A 299 31.89 7.55 8.36
C ILE A 299 32.67 6.74 7.29
N LYS A 300 32.07 6.46 6.13
CA LYS A 300 32.75 5.67 5.07
C LYS A 300 33.43 6.48 3.97
N ASN A 301 33.36 7.81 4.01
CA ASN A 301 34.08 8.67 3.07
C ASN A 301 34.75 9.84 3.82
N GLN A 302 35.79 9.54 4.59
CA GLN A 302 36.86 10.52 4.76
C GLN A 302 37.84 10.39 3.58
N PRO A 303 38.19 11.49 2.90
CA PRO A 303 39.29 11.50 1.97
C PRO A 303 40.61 11.55 2.76
N LEU A 304 41.58 10.74 2.36
CA LEU A 304 43.00 10.90 2.68
C LEU A 304 43.78 10.89 1.35
N PRO A 305 44.92 11.60 1.30
CA PRO A 305 45.15 12.73 0.41
C PRO A 305 45.62 12.36 -0.99
N LEU A 306 45.41 13.30 -1.93
CA LEU A 306 46.06 13.31 -3.24
C LEU A 306 47.59 13.19 -3.09
N LEU A 307 48.17 12.18 -3.74
CA LEU A 307 49.56 12.18 -4.14
C LEU A 307 49.69 11.78 -5.61
N ALA A 308 50.13 12.77 -6.38
CA ALA A 308 50.99 12.71 -7.56
C ALA A 308 50.41 12.22 -8.92
N PHE A 309 50.38 13.21 -9.82
CA PHE A 309 50.28 13.21 -11.30
C PHE A 309 48.89 13.12 -11.93
#